data_AF-A0ABD1M5W4-F1
#
_entry.id   AF-A0ABD1M5W4-F1
#
_cell.length_a   1.000
_cell.length_b   1.000
_cell.length_c   1.000
_cell.angle_alpha   90.00
_cell.angle_beta   90.00
_cell.angle_gamma   90.00
#
_symmetry.space_group_name_H-M   'P 1'
#
loop_
_entity.id
_entity.type
_entity.pdbx_description
1 polymer ?
#
loop_
_entity_poly.entity_id
_entity_poly.type
_entity_poly.pdbx_seq_one_letter_code
_entity_poly.pdbx_strand_id
1 'polypeptide(L)'
;MRGCALPLTKLARPPHLSKFKSFPFPIAAIAPHSLTPPPKSHLLLSSHHPKPNAPFSFPVTVAAQQEQQQLQADEEENFQVLTALKTDYNDILIVDTPKSRMLLLDSSYSVHSILNKEQKWTESYWDEFASLPAIVPKGPIAILGLGGGTAAHLMLDLWPSLQLDGWEIDKILVDKARDYFGLSDLEEKTKDGGVLNVHIGDVFIPSKDFHRRYAGIVVDLFSDGKVLPQLQEVSTWLELRERLMANGRFMVNCGGSDGGPNAIDGSTDPELLSSDESWLLNPALRALAKAFPGQLSWKRMPKENGENFMALTGPLPDLESWSASVPSPLSRSVKNWRLL
;
A
#
# COMPACT_ATOMS: atom_id res chain seq x y z
N MET A 1 -14.42 38.47 -17.01
CA MET A 1 -14.53 39.03 -15.65
C MET A 1 -13.55 38.28 -14.75
N ARG A 2 -12.63 39.00 -14.11
CA ARG A 2 -11.62 38.43 -13.20
C ARG A 2 -12.30 37.98 -11.91
N GLY A 3 -12.18 36.71 -11.54
CA GLY A 3 -12.63 36.20 -10.24
C GLY A 3 -11.54 36.42 -9.20
N CYS A 4 -11.85 37.22 -8.17
CA CYS A 4 -10.99 37.41 -7.00
C CYS A 4 -10.88 36.12 -6.19
N ALA A 5 -9.66 35.75 -5.81
CA ALA A 5 -9.40 34.84 -4.70
C ALA A 5 -9.77 35.55 -3.38
N LEU A 6 -10.54 34.88 -2.51
CA LEU A 6 -10.89 35.38 -1.19
C LEU A 6 -9.96 34.78 -0.12
N PRO A 7 -9.44 35.57 0.83
CA PRO A 7 -8.68 35.05 1.97
C PRO A 7 -9.56 34.25 2.93
N LEU A 8 -9.01 33.14 3.44
CA LEU A 8 -9.59 32.27 4.47
C LEU A 8 -9.78 33.01 5.81
N THR A 9 -10.89 33.74 5.96
CA THR A 9 -11.48 34.06 7.28
C THR A 9 -13.00 34.26 7.25
N LYS A 10 -13.70 34.04 6.13
CA LYS A 10 -15.15 34.28 6.03
C LYS A 10 -15.93 33.25 5.20
N LEU A 11 -15.83 31.97 5.55
CA LEU A 11 -16.93 31.03 5.27
C LEU A 11 -17.51 30.51 6.58
N ALA A 12 -18.81 30.74 6.76
CA ALA A 12 -19.57 30.23 7.89
C ALA A 12 -19.59 28.69 7.85
N ARG A 13 -19.32 28.08 9.02
CA ARG A 13 -19.38 26.62 9.22
C ARG A 13 -20.81 26.10 8.97
N PRO A 14 -20.99 24.98 8.26
CA PRO A 14 -22.21 24.19 8.35
C PRO A 14 -22.42 23.73 9.80
N PRO A 15 -23.66 23.77 10.34
CA PRO A 15 -23.91 23.30 11.68
C PRO A 15 -23.97 21.77 11.62
N HIS A 16 -22.84 21.11 11.89
CA HIS A 16 -22.68 19.71 12.36
C HIS A 16 -21.29 19.17 11.96
N LEU A 17 -20.22 19.87 12.34
CA LEU A 17 -18.84 19.37 12.32
C LEU A 17 -18.02 20.21 13.29
N SER A 18 -18.31 20.09 14.58
CA SER A 18 -17.60 20.77 15.66
C SER A 18 -16.62 19.80 16.33
N LYS A 19 -15.49 19.53 15.65
CA LYS A 19 -14.16 19.22 16.23
C LYS A 19 -13.23 18.69 15.12
N PHE A 20 -12.68 19.59 14.32
CA PHE A 20 -11.38 19.35 13.71
C PHE A 20 -10.39 20.32 14.36
N LYS A 21 -9.49 19.78 15.18
CA LYS A 21 -8.21 20.43 15.47
C LYS A 21 -7.34 20.19 14.24
N SER A 22 -6.67 21.23 13.76
CA SER A 22 -5.67 21.12 12.70
C SER A 22 -4.61 20.10 13.11
N PHE A 23 -4.54 18.98 12.39
CA PHE A 23 -3.41 18.06 12.47
C PHE A 23 -2.49 18.35 11.29
N PRO A 24 -1.20 18.66 11.52
CA PRO A 24 -0.22 18.64 10.44
C PRO A 24 -0.06 17.18 10.00
N PHE A 25 -0.37 16.90 8.73
CA PHE A 25 -0.12 15.60 8.11
C PHE A 25 1.39 15.46 7.84
N PRO A 26 2.09 14.44 8.36
CA PRO A 26 3.40 14.10 7.84
C PRO A 26 3.21 13.29 6.55
N ILE A 27 3.23 13.95 5.39
CA ILE A 27 3.50 13.28 4.12
C ILE A 27 4.98 12.93 4.15
N ALA A 28 5.31 11.72 4.61
CA ALA A 28 6.66 11.21 4.50
C ALA A 28 6.95 10.89 3.02
N ALA A 29 7.57 11.87 2.35
CA ALA A 29 8.52 11.75 1.25
C ALA A 29 8.18 10.81 0.08
N ILE A 30 7.51 11.36 -0.95
CA ILE A 30 7.75 10.96 -2.34
C ILE A 30 8.73 11.98 -2.92
N ALA A 31 10.01 11.63 -2.98
CA ALA A 31 11.04 12.46 -3.59
C ALA A 31 11.65 11.73 -4.80
N PRO A 32 11.62 12.30 -6.02
CA PRO A 32 12.31 11.71 -7.17
C PRO A 32 13.80 12.07 -7.13
N HIS A 33 14.68 11.07 -7.16
CA HIS A 33 16.13 11.31 -7.25
C HIS A 33 16.61 11.46 -8.71
N SER A 34 17.27 12.59 -8.96
CA SER A 34 18.07 12.86 -10.16
C SER A 34 19.45 12.21 -10.05
N LEU A 35 19.83 11.40 -11.05
CA LEU A 35 21.13 10.72 -11.17
C LEU A 35 22.25 11.70 -11.55
N THR A 36 23.37 11.72 -10.81
CA THR A 36 24.70 12.14 -11.31
C THR A 36 25.86 11.41 -10.59
N PRO A 37 27.03 11.22 -11.26
CA PRO A 37 28.02 10.15 -10.96
C PRO A 37 29.10 10.54 -9.93
N PRO A 38 29.92 9.58 -9.41
CA PRO A 38 30.76 9.83 -8.24
C PRO A 38 32.09 10.51 -8.59
N PRO A 39 32.66 11.35 -7.71
CA PRO A 39 34.02 11.83 -7.86
C PRO A 39 35.05 10.90 -7.20
N LYS A 40 36.25 10.97 -7.75
CA LYS A 40 37.42 10.13 -7.46
C LYS A 40 38.03 10.37 -6.08
N SER A 41 38.59 9.31 -5.53
CA SER A 41 39.40 9.24 -4.32
C SER A 41 40.69 10.07 -4.39
N HIS A 42 40.97 10.86 -3.37
CA HIS A 42 42.33 11.24 -2.99
C HIS A 42 42.50 11.12 -1.47
N LEU A 43 43.45 10.26 -1.08
CA LEU A 43 44.01 10.10 0.26
C LEU A 43 44.74 11.37 0.70
N LEU A 44 44.69 11.68 2.01
CA LEU A 44 45.85 12.12 2.80
C LEU A 44 45.55 12.08 4.30
N LEU A 45 46.64 11.89 5.05
CA LEU A 45 46.75 11.37 6.42
C LEU A 45 46.77 12.46 7.52
N SER A 46 46.38 12.04 8.73
CA SER A 46 46.99 12.32 10.05
C SER A 46 46.57 13.54 10.91
N SER A 47 45.97 13.16 12.06
CA SER A 47 46.32 13.48 13.46
C SER A 47 46.02 14.83 14.15
N HIS A 48 45.43 14.66 15.34
CA HIS A 48 45.56 15.42 16.61
C HIS A 48 44.58 16.56 16.94
N HIS A 49 43.79 16.31 17.99
CA HIS A 49 43.18 17.25 18.95
C HIS A 49 44.15 17.45 20.15
N PRO A 50 44.03 18.48 21.02
CA PRO A 50 42.80 19.17 21.46
C PRO A 50 42.83 20.72 21.67
N LYS A 51 41.62 21.25 21.96
CA LYS A 51 41.09 22.59 22.35
C LYS A 51 41.79 23.32 23.54
N PRO A 52 41.31 24.51 24.04
CA PRO A 52 40.36 25.55 23.52
C PRO A 52 40.83 27.03 23.72
N ASN A 53 40.18 28.00 23.04
CA ASN A 53 39.51 29.18 23.62
C ASN A 53 39.29 30.33 22.61
N ALA A 54 38.08 30.89 22.64
CA ALA A 54 37.64 32.27 22.31
C ALA A 54 36.46 32.34 21.31
N PRO A 55 35.45 33.19 21.58
CA PRO A 55 34.20 33.24 20.82
C PRO A 55 34.34 34.19 19.62
N PHE A 56 34.06 33.70 18.42
CA PHE A 56 33.87 34.54 17.24
C PHE A 56 32.41 34.47 16.79
N SER A 57 31.70 35.58 16.98
CA SER A 57 30.40 35.83 16.39
C SER A 57 30.55 35.95 14.87
N PHE A 58 29.98 35.01 14.12
CA PHE A 58 29.77 35.18 12.68
C PHE A 58 28.36 35.75 12.46
N PRO A 59 28.20 36.80 11.64
CA PRO A 59 26.88 37.25 11.24
C PRO A 59 26.29 36.18 10.31
N VAL A 60 25.26 35.47 10.79
CA VAL A 60 24.40 34.64 9.95
C VAL A 60 23.80 35.57 8.91
N THR A 61 24.25 35.40 7.67
CA THR A 61 23.89 36.24 6.54
C THR A 61 22.39 36.06 6.30
N VAL A 62 21.66 37.15 6.12
CA VAL A 62 20.22 37.18 5.78
C VAL A 62 19.90 36.28 4.57
N ALA A 63 20.89 36.00 3.72
CA ALA A 63 20.81 35.04 2.60
C ALA A 63 20.53 33.59 3.04
N ALA A 64 21.10 33.11 4.16
CA ALA A 64 20.85 31.75 4.66
C ALA A 64 19.44 31.62 5.28
N GLN A 65 18.91 32.72 5.83
CA GLN A 65 17.51 32.79 6.28
C GLN A 65 16.54 32.87 5.11
N GLN A 66 16.93 33.48 3.99
CA GLN A 66 16.13 33.51 2.77
C GLN A 66 16.12 32.15 2.05
N GLU A 67 17.25 31.43 1.96
CA GLU A 67 17.28 30.07 1.40
C GLU A 67 16.55 29.05 2.29
N GLN A 68 16.63 29.16 3.62
CA GLN A 68 15.83 28.32 4.52
C GLN A 68 14.33 28.66 4.49
N GLN A 69 13.95 29.93 4.27
CA GLN A 69 12.54 30.30 4.06
C GLN A 69 12.02 29.87 2.68
N GLN A 70 12.90 29.62 1.70
CA GLN A 70 12.52 29.15 0.37
C GLN A 70 12.42 27.62 0.28
N LEU A 71 13.09 26.88 1.19
CA LEU A 71 12.99 25.43 1.35
C LEU A 71 11.90 25.00 2.35
N GLN A 72 11.37 25.94 3.14
CA GLN A 72 10.25 25.75 4.09
C GLN A 72 9.00 26.55 3.70
N ALA A 73 8.89 26.96 2.44
CA ALA A 73 7.56 27.01 1.85
C ALA A 73 7.22 25.55 1.60
N ASP A 74 6.62 24.89 2.60
CA ASP A 74 5.85 23.68 2.38
C ASP A 74 5.09 23.93 1.06
N GLU A 75 5.33 23.11 0.05
CA GLU A 75 4.35 22.98 -1.02
C GLU A 75 3.08 22.56 -0.28
N GLU A 76 2.24 23.53 0.11
CA GLU A 76 0.84 23.28 0.39
C GLU A 76 0.31 22.70 -0.92
N GLU A 77 0.49 21.39 -1.10
CA GLU A 77 -0.08 20.67 -2.20
C GLU A 77 -1.56 20.93 -2.10
N ASN A 78 -2.06 21.74 -3.03
CA ASN A 78 -3.44 22.14 -3.05
C ASN A 78 -4.28 20.87 -3.15
N PHE A 79 -4.93 20.49 -2.06
CA PHE A 79 -5.75 19.29 -2.01
C PHE A 79 -7.23 19.67 -2.02
N GLN A 80 -8.03 18.82 -2.64
CA GLN A 80 -9.48 18.94 -2.65
C GLN A 80 -10.09 17.69 -2.06
N VAL A 81 -11.00 17.87 -1.09
CA VAL A 81 -11.88 16.78 -0.65
C VAL A 81 -12.97 16.60 -1.70
N LEU A 82 -12.97 15.44 -2.38
CA LEU A 82 -13.98 15.09 -3.38
C LEU A 82 -15.24 14.52 -2.74
N THR A 83 -15.08 13.71 -1.69
CA THR A 83 -16.18 13.14 -0.93
C THR A 83 -15.77 12.84 0.50
N ALA A 84 -16.72 12.94 1.42
CA ALA A 84 -16.58 12.52 2.81
C ALA A 84 -17.95 12.03 3.28
N LEU A 85 -18.09 10.73 3.57
CA LEU A 85 -19.34 10.13 4.02
C LEU A 85 -19.09 8.88 4.87
N LYS A 86 -20.10 8.45 5.59
CA LYS A 86 -20.07 7.23 6.39
C LYS A 86 -21.04 6.20 5.81
N THR A 87 -20.62 4.94 5.78
CA THR A 87 -21.41 3.77 5.40
C THR A 87 -21.53 2.82 6.61
N ASP A 88 -22.20 1.69 6.43
CA ASP A 88 -22.26 0.65 7.46
C ASP A 88 -20.90 -0.04 7.69
N TYR A 89 -19.96 0.12 6.75
CA TYR A 89 -18.65 -0.53 6.77
C TYR A 89 -17.49 0.44 6.97
N ASN A 90 -17.57 1.67 6.43
CA ASN A 90 -16.43 2.59 6.35
C ASN A 90 -16.81 4.05 6.64
N ASP A 91 -15.85 4.79 7.19
CA ASP A 91 -15.76 6.24 7.00
C ASP A 91 -14.95 6.50 5.72
N ILE A 92 -15.60 6.93 4.64
CA ILE A 92 -14.99 7.12 3.32
C ILE A 92 -14.59 8.58 3.16
N LEU A 93 -13.31 8.83 2.89
CA LEU A 93 -12.77 10.14 2.51
C LEU A 93 -11.95 10.00 1.22
N ILE A 94 -12.27 10.79 0.21
CA ILE A 94 -11.47 10.86 -1.03
C ILE A 94 -10.87 12.25 -1.15
N VAL A 95 -9.54 12.28 -1.27
CA VAL A 95 -8.75 13.49 -1.44
C VAL A 95 -8.06 13.46 -2.80
N ASP A 96 -8.08 14.58 -3.52
CA ASP A 96 -7.40 14.79 -4.79
C ASP A 96 -6.29 15.83 -4.62
N THR A 97 -5.11 15.54 -5.12
CA THR A 97 -3.97 16.47 -5.22
C THR A 97 -3.53 16.58 -6.68
N PRO A 98 -2.63 17.50 -7.06
CA PRO A 98 -2.11 17.55 -8.42
C PRO A 98 -1.42 16.25 -8.85
N LYS A 99 -0.85 15.47 -7.91
CA LYS A 99 -0.07 14.26 -8.18
C LYS A 99 -0.89 12.98 -8.14
N SER A 100 -1.86 12.89 -7.23
CA SER A 100 -2.58 11.64 -6.99
C SER A 100 -3.98 11.87 -6.45
N ARG A 101 -4.77 10.80 -6.47
CA ARG A 101 -6.04 10.68 -5.77
C ARG A 101 -5.95 9.57 -4.76
N MET A 102 -6.38 9.83 -3.53
CA MET A 102 -6.23 8.92 -2.41
C MET A 102 -7.58 8.62 -1.77
N LEU A 103 -7.80 7.35 -1.45
CA LEU A 103 -8.92 6.86 -0.68
C LEU A 103 -8.43 6.60 0.74
N LEU A 104 -9.02 7.29 1.69
CA LEU A 104 -8.80 7.08 3.10
C LEU A 104 -10.07 6.43 3.67
N LEU A 105 -9.88 5.34 4.42
CA LEU A 105 -10.97 4.60 5.03
C LEU A 105 -10.88 4.61 6.55
N ASP A 106 -12.02 4.27 7.16
CA ASP A 106 -12.21 4.02 8.58
C ASP A 106 -11.79 5.17 9.52
N SER A 107 -11.84 4.91 10.82
CA SER A 107 -11.53 5.90 11.84
C SER A 107 -10.03 6.26 11.94
N SER A 108 -9.17 5.42 11.36
CA SER A 108 -7.72 5.62 11.29
C SER A 108 -7.33 6.60 10.19
N TYR A 109 -8.18 6.82 9.18
CA TYR A 109 -7.86 7.57 7.97
C TYR A 109 -6.60 7.04 7.27
N SER A 110 -6.38 5.72 7.33
CA SER A 110 -5.30 5.07 6.58
C SER A 110 -5.57 5.18 5.08
N VAL A 111 -4.52 5.27 4.26
CA VAL A 111 -4.66 5.23 2.80
C VAL A 111 -4.89 3.78 2.37
N HIS A 112 -6.07 3.51 1.81
CA HIS A 112 -6.47 2.18 1.32
C HIS A 112 -6.42 2.08 -0.21
N SER A 113 -6.33 3.20 -0.93
CA SER A 113 -6.04 3.20 -2.36
C SER A 113 -5.40 4.50 -2.80
N ILE A 114 -4.57 4.40 -3.82
CA ILE A 114 -3.98 5.53 -4.52
C ILE A 114 -4.12 5.35 -6.03
N LEU A 115 -4.44 6.44 -6.73
CA LEU A 115 -4.40 6.55 -8.18
C LEU A 115 -3.47 7.71 -8.53
N ASN A 116 -2.29 7.39 -9.05
CA ASN A 116 -1.30 8.37 -9.47
C ASN A 116 -1.67 8.91 -10.87
N LYS A 117 -1.51 10.23 -11.07
CA LYS A 117 -1.95 10.91 -12.29
C LYS A 117 -0.92 10.86 -13.43
N GLU A 118 0.37 10.73 -13.09
CA GLU A 118 1.47 10.77 -14.06
C GLU A 118 2.19 9.43 -14.24
N GLN A 119 2.12 8.54 -13.26
CA GLN A 119 2.72 7.22 -13.32
C GLN A 119 1.76 6.16 -12.77
N LYS A 120 2.00 4.90 -13.14
CA LYS A 120 1.20 3.77 -12.63
C LYS A 120 1.68 3.24 -11.29
N TRP A 121 3.00 3.24 -11.06
CA TRP A 121 3.60 2.64 -9.87
C TRP A 121 3.22 3.46 -8.64
N THR A 122 2.90 2.75 -7.57
CA THR A 122 2.49 3.35 -6.30
C THR A 122 3.67 3.58 -5.38
N GLU A 123 4.78 2.87 -5.61
CA GLU A 123 5.90 2.78 -4.69
C GLU A 123 5.42 2.25 -3.33
N SER A 124 4.50 1.29 -3.35
CA SER A 124 3.99 0.63 -2.16
C SER A 124 3.59 -0.81 -2.47
N TYR A 125 3.05 -1.52 -1.48
CA TYR A 125 2.78 -2.95 -1.55
C TYR A 125 1.80 -3.35 -2.65
N TRP A 126 0.92 -2.44 -3.11
CA TRP A 126 0.00 -2.72 -4.22
C TRP A 126 0.76 -3.11 -5.50
N ASP A 127 1.96 -2.58 -5.70
CA ASP A 127 2.80 -2.92 -6.85
C ASP A 127 3.12 -4.43 -6.83
N GLU A 128 3.39 -5.01 -5.65
CA GLU A 128 3.74 -6.43 -5.52
C GLU A 128 2.64 -7.36 -6.03
N PHE A 129 1.36 -7.01 -5.83
CA PHE A 129 0.24 -7.82 -6.32
C PHE A 129 0.26 -8.00 -7.84
N ALA A 130 0.78 -7.01 -8.58
CA ALA A 130 0.89 -7.08 -10.03
C ALA A 130 1.99 -8.04 -10.52
N SER A 131 2.82 -8.59 -9.63
CA SER A 131 3.78 -9.65 -9.94
C SER A 131 3.20 -11.07 -9.85
N LEU A 132 2.03 -11.25 -9.22
CA LEU A 132 1.39 -12.55 -9.01
C LEU A 132 1.10 -13.32 -10.32
N PRO A 133 0.59 -12.70 -11.40
CA PRO A 133 0.24 -13.42 -12.63
C PRO A 133 1.41 -14.19 -13.27
N ALA A 134 2.66 -13.79 -13.01
CA ALA A 134 3.86 -14.44 -13.54
C ALA A 134 4.17 -15.80 -12.90
N ILE A 135 3.61 -16.11 -11.72
CA ILE A 135 3.97 -17.27 -10.89
C ILE A 135 2.79 -18.18 -10.53
N VAL A 136 1.65 -17.96 -11.17
CA VAL A 136 0.42 -18.76 -11.03
C VAL A 136 0.05 -19.42 -12.36
N PRO A 137 -0.77 -20.48 -12.37
CA PRO A 137 -1.31 -21.03 -13.62
C PRO A 137 -2.10 -19.97 -14.39
N LYS A 138 -2.38 -20.23 -15.67
CA LYS A 138 -3.32 -19.38 -16.43
C LYS A 138 -4.73 -19.55 -15.85
N GLY A 139 -5.39 -18.43 -15.57
CA GLY A 139 -6.77 -18.40 -15.10
C GLY A 139 -7.15 -17.07 -14.47
N PRO A 140 -8.39 -16.92 -14.00
CA PRO A 140 -8.84 -15.72 -13.31
C PRO A 140 -8.08 -15.49 -12.00
N ILE A 141 -7.92 -14.22 -11.61
CA ILE A 141 -7.37 -13.83 -10.30
C ILE A 141 -8.43 -13.05 -9.53
N ALA A 142 -8.64 -13.41 -8.26
CA ALA A 142 -9.50 -12.64 -7.37
C ALA A 142 -8.69 -11.58 -6.61
N ILE A 143 -9.31 -10.44 -6.32
CA ILE A 143 -8.81 -9.43 -5.37
C ILE A 143 -9.86 -9.31 -4.27
N LEU A 144 -9.54 -9.76 -3.06
CA LEU A 144 -10.41 -9.65 -1.89
C LEU A 144 -10.05 -8.38 -1.13
N GLY A 145 -10.96 -7.40 -1.13
CA GLY A 145 -10.67 -6.03 -0.72
C GLY A 145 -10.24 -5.22 -1.93
N LEU A 146 -11.20 -4.65 -2.66
CA LEU A 146 -10.93 -3.93 -3.89
C LEU A 146 -10.54 -2.47 -3.63
N GLY A 147 -11.15 -1.84 -2.63
CA GLY A 147 -10.97 -0.41 -2.37
C GLY A 147 -11.28 0.45 -3.60
N GLY A 148 -10.40 1.39 -3.91
CA GLY A 148 -10.41 2.19 -5.13
C GLY A 148 -9.88 1.47 -6.38
N GLY A 149 -9.43 0.22 -6.27
CA GLY A 149 -8.98 -0.59 -7.40
C GLY A 149 -7.51 -0.40 -7.80
N THR A 150 -6.65 0.13 -6.93
CA THR A 150 -5.23 0.37 -7.21
C THR A 150 -4.51 -0.87 -7.76
N ALA A 151 -4.66 -2.02 -7.10
CA ALA A 151 -4.07 -3.27 -7.57
C ALA A 151 -4.65 -3.72 -8.93
N ALA A 152 -5.96 -3.55 -9.14
CA ALA A 152 -6.61 -3.93 -10.39
C ALA A 152 -6.11 -3.11 -11.59
N HIS A 153 -5.93 -1.79 -11.42
CA HIS A 153 -5.32 -0.91 -12.42
C HIS A 153 -3.94 -1.40 -12.83
N LEU A 154 -3.06 -1.64 -11.85
CA LEU A 154 -1.71 -2.14 -12.09
C LEU A 154 -1.71 -3.51 -12.79
N MET A 155 -2.57 -4.43 -12.35
CA MET A 155 -2.65 -5.77 -12.91
C MET A 155 -3.15 -5.77 -14.35
N LEU A 156 -4.18 -4.99 -14.70
CA LEU A 156 -4.69 -4.92 -16.07
C LEU A 156 -3.77 -4.13 -17.01
N ASP A 157 -3.02 -3.15 -16.50
CA ASP A 157 -1.99 -2.46 -17.29
C ASP A 157 -0.84 -3.41 -17.67
N LEU A 158 -0.36 -4.22 -16.72
CA LEU A 158 0.75 -5.16 -16.97
C LEU A 158 0.31 -6.43 -17.69
N TRP A 159 -0.92 -6.88 -17.43
CA TRP A 159 -1.46 -8.15 -17.93
C TRP A 159 -2.80 -7.88 -18.60
N PRO A 160 -2.82 -7.26 -19.78
CA PRO A 160 -4.04 -6.76 -20.40
C PRO A 160 -5.04 -7.85 -20.78
N SER A 161 -4.67 -9.14 -20.80
CA SER A 161 -5.62 -10.26 -21.03
C SER A 161 -6.22 -10.85 -19.74
N LEU A 162 -5.82 -10.33 -18.58
CA LEU A 162 -6.18 -10.91 -17.29
C LEU A 162 -7.66 -10.80 -16.98
N GLN A 163 -8.25 -11.88 -16.48
CA GLN A 163 -9.62 -11.87 -15.94
C GLN A 163 -9.51 -11.63 -14.44
N LEU A 164 -10.03 -10.50 -13.97
CA LEU A 164 -10.03 -10.14 -12.55
C LEU A 164 -11.45 -10.25 -11.99
N ASP A 165 -11.56 -10.78 -10.77
CA ASP A 165 -12.77 -10.68 -9.96
C ASP A 165 -12.46 -9.87 -8.70
N GLY A 166 -12.91 -8.62 -8.63
CA GLY A 166 -12.70 -7.75 -7.48
C GLY A 166 -13.86 -7.83 -6.50
N TRP A 167 -13.58 -8.09 -5.22
CA TRP A 167 -14.58 -8.18 -4.16
C TRP A 167 -14.47 -7.01 -3.20
N GLU A 168 -15.61 -6.37 -2.94
CA GLU A 168 -15.75 -5.31 -1.95
C GLU A 168 -17.07 -5.50 -1.21
N ILE A 169 -17.06 -5.36 0.12
CA ILE A 169 -18.27 -5.50 0.93
C ILE A 169 -19.12 -4.23 0.87
N ASP A 170 -18.47 -3.07 0.75
CA ASP A 170 -19.11 -1.76 0.74
C ASP A 170 -19.51 -1.32 -0.67
N LYS A 171 -20.80 -1.48 -1.01
CA LYS A 171 -21.34 -1.04 -2.30
C LYS A 171 -21.12 0.45 -2.55
N ILE A 172 -21.26 1.28 -1.53
CA ILE A 172 -21.14 2.73 -1.71
C ILE A 172 -19.68 3.08 -2.02
N LEU A 173 -18.72 2.38 -1.41
CA LEU A 173 -17.32 2.52 -1.75
C LEU A 173 -17.04 2.17 -3.21
N VAL A 174 -17.59 1.07 -3.73
CA VAL A 174 -17.46 0.70 -5.15
C VAL A 174 -18.05 1.78 -6.05
N ASP A 175 -19.22 2.31 -5.74
CA ASP A 175 -19.82 3.39 -6.52
C ASP A 175 -18.90 4.63 -6.53
N LYS A 176 -18.25 4.95 -5.41
CA LYS A 176 -17.25 6.05 -5.35
C LYS A 176 -15.95 5.73 -6.09
N ALA A 177 -15.51 4.47 -6.11
CA ALA A 177 -14.36 4.04 -6.89
C ALA A 177 -14.63 4.14 -8.40
N ARG A 178 -15.87 3.88 -8.84
CA ARG A 178 -16.30 4.14 -10.23
C ARG A 178 -16.30 5.62 -10.57
N ASP A 179 -16.84 6.47 -9.69
CA ASP A 179 -16.90 7.92 -9.89
C ASP A 179 -15.50 8.57 -9.95
N TYR A 180 -14.59 8.11 -9.10
CA TYR A 180 -13.36 8.86 -8.80
C TYR A 180 -12.07 8.12 -9.09
N PHE A 181 -12.04 6.79 -9.17
CA PHE A 181 -10.81 6.03 -9.37
C PHE A 181 -10.72 5.36 -10.75
N GLY A 182 -11.64 5.66 -11.67
CA GLY A 182 -11.65 5.04 -13.00
C GLY A 182 -11.94 3.54 -12.96
N LEU A 183 -12.61 3.06 -11.90
CA LEU A 183 -12.93 1.64 -11.77
C LEU A 183 -13.86 1.15 -12.91
N SER A 184 -14.76 2.02 -13.37
CA SER A 184 -15.65 1.73 -14.51
C SER A 184 -14.89 1.38 -15.79
N ASP A 185 -13.74 2.04 -16.01
CA ASP A 185 -12.93 1.81 -17.21
C ASP A 185 -12.30 0.40 -17.19
N LEU A 186 -12.06 -0.16 -16.00
CA LEU A 186 -11.56 -1.53 -15.84
C LEU A 186 -12.65 -2.58 -16.01
N GLU A 187 -13.93 -2.22 -15.81
CA GLU A 187 -15.08 -3.09 -16.07
C GLU A 187 -15.37 -3.24 -17.57
N GLU A 188 -14.78 -2.38 -18.40
CA GLU A 188 -14.74 -2.55 -19.85
C GLU A 188 -13.63 -3.51 -20.27
N LYS A 189 -13.85 -4.25 -21.37
CA LYS A 189 -12.83 -5.16 -21.89
C LYS A 189 -11.68 -4.37 -22.49
N THR A 190 -10.46 -4.71 -22.09
CA THR A 190 -9.25 -4.26 -22.79
C THR A 190 -9.21 -4.83 -24.22
N LYS A 191 -8.28 -4.31 -25.03
CA LYS A 191 -8.03 -4.84 -26.38
C LYS A 191 -7.62 -6.32 -26.40
N ASP A 192 -6.98 -6.79 -25.33
CA ASP A 192 -6.51 -8.18 -25.20
C ASP A 192 -7.51 -9.05 -24.43
N GLY A 193 -8.71 -8.53 -24.16
CA GLY A 193 -9.84 -9.24 -23.58
C GLY A 193 -9.85 -9.33 -22.05
N GLY A 194 -8.88 -8.71 -21.37
CA GLY A 194 -8.89 -8.57 -19.92
C GLY A 194 -10.02 -7.68 -19.44
N VAL A 195 -10.46 -7.89 -18.20
CA VAL A 195 -11.59 -7.18 -17.60
C VAL A 195 -11.59 -7.37 -16.08
N LEU A 196 -12.12 -6.40 -15.36
CA LEU A 196 -12.48 -6.50 -13.95
C LEU A 196 -13.99 -6.77 -13.81
N ASN A 197 -14.36 -7.88 -13.18
CA ASN A 197 -15.72 -8.13 -12.72
C ASN A 197 -15.81 -7.75 -11.24
N VAL A 198 -16.69 -6.80 -10.90
CA VAL A 198 -16.87 -6.36 -9.51
C VAL A 198 -17.99 -7.15 -8.83
N HIS A 199 -17.69 -7.68 -7.65
CA HIS A 199 -18.60 -8.42 -6.79
C HIS A 199 -18.81 -7.67 -5.47
N ILE A 200 -20.07 -7.42 -5.12
CA ILE A 200 -20.44 -6.85 -3.81
C ILE A 200 -20.77 -7.98 -2.85
N GLY A 201 -20.03 -8.08 -1.75
CA GLY A 201 -20.37 -9.03 -0.69
C GLY A 201 -19.23 -9.43 0.23
N ASP A 202 -19.60 -10.10 1.31
CA ASP A 202 -18.65 -10.68 2.26
C ASP A 202 -17.96 -11.91 1.65
N VAL A 203 -16.64 -11.80 1.52
CA VAL A 203 -15.77 -12.82 0.93
C VAL A 203 -15.68 -14.09 1.78
N PHE A 204 -16.00 -14.03 3.08
CA PHE A 204 -15.96 -15.18 3.98
C PHE A 204 -17.22 -16.04 3.91
N ILE A 205 -18.29 -15.58 3.26
CA ILE A 205 -19.48 -16.40 3.04
C ILE A 205 -19.13 -17.51 2.03
N PRO A 206 -19.25 -18.80 2.40
CA PRO A 206 -18.95 -19.89 1.49
C PRO A 206 -19.89 -19.90 0.28
N SER A 207 -19.33 -20.05 -0.93
CA SER A 207 -20.11 -20.27 -2.14
C SER A 207 -19.44 -21.32 -3.01
N LYS A 208 -20.25 -22.28 -3.51
CA LYS A 208 -19.80 -23.35 -4.40
C LYS A 208 -19.42 -22.85 -5.80
N ASP A 209 -19.92 -21.69 -6.19
CA ASP A 209 -19.70 -21.12 -7.53
C ASP A 209 -18.23 -20.70 -7.77
N PHE A 210 -17.44 -20.63 -6.70
CA PHE A 210 -16.03 -20.22 -6.75
C PHE A 210 -15.05 -21.36 -6.44
N HIS A 211 -15.52 -22.59 -6.26
CA HIS A 211 -14.65 -23.73 -5.99
C HIS A 211 -13.69 -24.00 -7.15
N ARG A 212 -12.38 -24.05 -6.86
CA ARG A 212 -11.28 -24.23 -7.83
C ARG A 212 -11.34 -23.30 -9.05
N ARG A 213 -11.73 -22.05 -8.85
CA ARG A 213 -11.90 -21.06 -9.92
C ARG A 213 -10.65 -20.22 -10.18
N TYR A 214 -9.89 -19.91 -9.14
CA TYR A 214 -8.86 -18.86 -9.21
C TYR A 214 -7.45 -19.41 -9.35
N ALA A 215 -6.70 -18.91 -10.32
CA ALA A 215 -5.27 -19.14 -10.43
C ALA A 215 -4.49 -18.41 -9.32
N GLY A 216 -4.97 -17.25 -8.91
CA GLY A 216 -4.41 -16.48 -7.82
C GLY A 216 -5.48 -15.76 -7.02
N ILE A 217 -5.24 -15.51 -5.75
CA ILE A 217 -6.11 -14.70 -4.91
C ILE A 217 -5.23 -13.68 -4.17
N VAL A 218 -5.45 -12.41 -4.48
CA VAL A 218 -4.93 -11.27 -3.71
C VAL A 218 -5.83 -11.05 -2.51
N VAL A 219 -5.26 -10.86 -1.32
CA VAL A 219 -6.02 -10.58 -0.09
C VAL A 219 -5.50 -9.29 0.55
N ASP A 220 -6.35 -8.28 0.60
CA ASP A 220 -6.09 -6.93 1.10
C ASP A 220 -7.27 -6.45 1.97
N LEU A 221 -7.59 -7.22 3.02
CA LEU A 221 -8.79 -7.03 3.84
C LEU A 221 -8.45 -6.41 5.20
N PHE A 222 -8.97 -5.21 5.44
CA PHE A 222 -8.66 -4.39 6.61
C PHE A 222 -9.90 -3.72 7.20
N SER A 223 -9.86 -3.45 8.51
CA SER A 223 -10.81 -2.60 9.23
C SER A 223 -10.07 -1.88 10.36
N ASP A 224 -10.33 -0.59 10.54
CA ASP A 224 -9.68 0.25 11.55
C ASP A 224 -8.14 0.15 11.54
N GLY A 225 -7.56 0.19 10.33
CA GLY A 225 -6.11 0.09 10.11
C GLY A 225 -5.48 -1.26 10.51
N LYS A 226 -6.27 -2.33 10.61
CA LYS A 226 -5.84 -3.66 11.05
C LYS A 226 -6.37 -4.77 10.13
N VAL A 227 -5.60 -5.85 9.99
CA VAL A 227 -6.05 -7.07 9.31
C VAL A 227 -7.28 -7.63 10.03
N LEU A 228 -8.27 -8.09 9.27
CA LEU A 228 -9.49 -8.66 9.83
C LEU A 228 -9.20 -9.88 10.74
N PRO A 229 -9.85 -10.02 11.91
CA PRO A 229 -9.64 -11.16 12.82
C PRO A 229 -9.80 -12.54 12.15
N GLN A 230 -10.70 -12.64 11.17
CA GLN A 230 -10.93 -13.86 10.39
C GLN A 230 -9.65 -14.35 9.70
N LEU A 231 -8.76 -13.45 9.27
CA LEU A 231 -7.49 -13.80 8.63
C LEU A 231 -6.41 -14.27 9.63
N GLN A 232 -6.69 -14.20 10.92
CA GLN A 232 -5.85 -14.76 11.99
C GLN A 232 -6.25 -16.20 12.33
N GLU A 233 -7.31 -16.73 11.70
CA GLU A 233 -7.79 -18.08 11.89
C GLU A 233 -7.32 -19.03 10.78
N VAL A 234 -6.78 -20.18 11.16
CA VAL A 234 -6.29 -21.20 10.23
C VAL A 234 -7.42 -21.75 9.34
N SER A 235 -8.61 -21.94 9.91
CA SER A 235 -9.78 -22.45 9.18
C SER A 235 -10.20 -21.56 8.02
N THR A 236 -10.14 -20.24 8.18
CA THR A 236 -10.45 -19.27 7.13
C THR A 236 -9.57 -19.47 5.90
N TRP A 237 -8.27 -19.68 6.10
CA TRP A 237 -7.34 -19.94 5.01
C TRP A 237 -7.59 -21.28 4.32
N LEU A 238 -7.95 -22.32 5.08
CA LEU A 238 -8.31 -23.63 4.54
C LEU A 238 -9.60 -23.56 3.71
N GLU A 239 -10.60 -22.78 4.13
CA GLU A 239 -11.83 -22.57 3.38
C GLU A 239 -11.60 -21.73 2.11
N LEU A 240 -10.85 -20.63 2.21
CA LEU A 240 -10.50 -19.82 1.04
C LEU A 240 -9.68 -20.62 0.01
N ARG A 241 -8.80 -21.53 0.48
CA ARG A 241 -7.99 -22.40 -0.38
C ARG A 241 -8.83 -23.23 -1.34
N GLU A 242 -10.04 -23.62 -0.95
CA GLU A 242 -10.94 -24.38 -1.82
C GLU A 242 -11.35 -23.61 -3.10
N ARG A 243 -11.14 -22.28 -3.12
CA ARG A 243 -11.37 -21.45 -4.31
C ARG A 243 -10.19 -21.44 -5.29
N LEU A 244 -9.01 -21.90 -4.87
CA LEU A 244 -7.82 -21.96 -5.72
C LEU A 244 -7.86 -23.15 -6.67
N MET A 245 -7.45 -22.93 -7.92
CA MET A 245 -7.08 -23.97 -8.86
C MET A 245 -5.87 -24.76 -8.35
N ALA A 246 -5.60 -25.92 -8.98
CA ALA A 246 -4.34 -26.63 -8.74
C ALA A 246 -3.15 -25.71 -9.05
N ASN A 247 -2.16 -25.66 -8.15
CA ASN A 247 -1.01 -24.74 -8.17
C ASN A 247 -1.36 -23.25 -8.08
N GLY A 248 -2.61 -22.91 -7.75
CA GLY A 248 -2.97 -21.53 -7.44
C GLY A 248 -2.36 -21.03 -6.14
N ARG A 249 -2.25 -19.72 -5.98
CA ARG A 249 -1.55 -19.10 -4.84
C ARG A 249 -2.32 -17.91 -4.26
N PHE A 250 -2.18 -17.71 -2.96
CA PHE A 250 -2.49 -16.44 -2.30
C PHE A 250 -1.29 -15.50 -2.33
N MET A 251 -1.55 -14.21 -2.53
CA MET A 251 -0.63 -13.13 -2.17
C MET A 251 -1.37 -12.16 -1.24
N VAL A 252 -0.83 -11.92 -0.06
CA VAL A 252 -1.57 -11.31 1.05
C VAL A 252 -0.81 -10.09 1.57
N ASN A 253 -1.51 -8.96 1.73
CA ASN A 253 -1.04 -7.87 2.57
C ASN A 253 -1.36 -8.20 4.03
N CYS A 254 -0.32 -8.40 4.83
CA CYS A 254 -0.38 -8.66 6.26
C CYS A 254 0.06 -7.43 7.07
N GLY A 255 -0.07 -6.21 6.53
CA GLY A 255 0.25 -4.96 7.21
C GLY A 255 -0.64 -4.66 8.43
N GLY A 256 -0.52 -3.47 9.00
CA GLY A 256 -1.37 -2.97 10.09
C GLY A 256 -0.68 -2.83 11.43
N SER A 257 -1.30 -2.01 12.29
CA SER A 257 -0.77 -1.53 13.58
C SER A 257 -0.42 -2.63 14.59
N ASP A 258 -1.04 -3.80 14.44
CA ASP A 258 -0.83 -4.94 15.34
C ASP A 258 0.39 -5.80 14.96
N GLY A 259 1.13 -5.44 13.91
CA GLY A 259 2.44 -6.01 13.58
C GLY A 259 3.63 -5.19 14.09
N GLY A 260 3.37 -4.05 14.74
CA GLY A 260 4.39 -3.22 15.38
C GLY A 260 4.67 -3.65 16.82
N PRO A 261 5.78 -3.20 17.43
CA PRO A 261 6.19 -3.55 18.80
C PRO A 261 5.17 -3.20 19.92
N ASN A 262 4.04 -2.58 19.58
CA ASN A 262 2.99 -2.22 20.54
C ASN A 262 1.82 -3.24 20.62
N ALA A 263 1.85 -4.31 19.83
CA ALA A 263 0.79 -5.33 19.78
C ALA A 263 0.98 -6.48 20.80
N ILE A 264 1.57 -6.16 21.96
CA ILE A 264 2.14 -7.16 22.85
C ILE A 264 1.23 -7.34 24.07
N ASP A 265 0.59 -8.51 24.14
CA ASP A 265 0.37 -9.21 25.41
C ASP A 265 1.73 -9.33 26.08
N GLY A 266 1.86 -8.85 27.33
CA GLY A 266 3.10 -8.57 28.07
C GLY A 266 4.03 -9.76 28.35
N SER A 267 4.04 -10.78 27.49
CA SER A 267 4.83 -12.00 27.53
C SER A 267 6.00 -12.05 26.54
N THR A 268 6.10 -11.14 25.56
CA THR A 268 7.20 -11.15 24.56
C THR A 268 7.87 -9.78 24.44
N ASP A 269 9.15 -9.68 24.75
CA ASP A 269 9.90 -8.41 24.69
C ASP A 269 10.28 -8.07 23.23
N PRO A 270 9.74 -6.99 22.62
CA PRO A 270 9.98 -6.64 21.23
C PRO A 270 11.42 -6.20 20.95
N GLU A 271 12.18 -5.78 21.97
CA GLU A 271 13.57 -5.37 21.80
C GLU A 271 14.53 -6.55 21.54
N LEU A 272 14.06 -7.80 21.71
CA LEU A 272 14.88 -9.00 21.54
C LEU A 272 14.73 -9.69 20.18
N LEU A 273 13.72 -9.34 19.38
CA LEU A 273 13.56 -9.94 18.05
C LEU A 273 14.41 -9.18 17.04
N SER A 274 15.23 -9.90 16.28
CA SER A 274 15.90 -9.32 15.12
C SER A 274 14.85 -8.79 14.12
N SER A 275 15.23 -7.84 13.26
CA SER A 275 14.33 -7.35 12.19
C SER A 275 13.74 -8.51 11.36
N ASP A 276 14.49 -9.59 11.21
CA ASP A 276 14.13 -10.78 10.44
C ASP A 276 13.16 -11.73 11.16
N GLU A 277 12.99 -11.61 12.48
CA GLU A 277 12.04 -12.40 13.27
C GLU A 277 10.76 -11.63 13.62
N SER A 278 10.68 -10.35 13.25
CA SER A 278 9.52 -9.49 13.51
C SER A 278 8.20 -10.04 12.95
N TRP A 279 8.25 -10.91 11.94
CA TRP A 279 7.08 -11.61 11.41
C TRP A 279 6.40 -12.52 12.46
N LEU A 280 7.14 -13.03 13.46
CA LEU A 280 6.61 -13.90 14.51
C LEU A 280 5.52 -13.20 15.34
N LEU A 281 5.51 -11.88 15.35
CA LEU A 281 4.50 -11.09 16.03
C LEU A 281 3.22 -10.93 15.20
N ASN A 282 3.25 -11.21 13.89
CA ASN A 282 2.12 -10.99 12.99
C ASN A 282 1.14 -12.20 13.04
N PRO A 283 -0.08 -12.05 13.60
CA PRO A 283 -0.99 -13.17 13.78
C PRO A 283 -1.49 -13.77 12.45
N ALA A 284 -1.69 -12.93 11.42
CA ALA A 284 -2.14 -13.39 10.10
C ALA A 284 -1.07 -14.25 9.41
N LEU A 285 0.20 -13.85 9.46
CA LEU A 285 1.31 -14.66 8.95
C LEU A 285 1.42 -16.00 9.68
N ARG A 286 1.23 -16.03 11.02
CA ARG A 286 1.22 -17.27 11.79
C ARG A 286 0.07 -18.20 11.38
N ALA A 287 -1.12 -17.65 11.15
CA ALA A 287 -2.27 -18.41 10.70
C ALA A 287 -2.02 -19.02 9.30
N LEU A 288 -1.49 -18.22 8.38
CA LEU A 288 -1.07 -18.67 7.04
C LEU A 288 0.00 -19.76 7.13
N ALA A 289 1.04 -19.60 7.96
CA ALA A 289 2.13 -20.56 8.10
C ALA A 289 1.63 -21.92 8.60
N LYS A 290 0.64 -21.92 9.50
CA LYS A 290 -0.05 -23.13 9.98
C LYS A 290 -0.94 -23.76 8.90
N ALA A 291 -1.63 -22.94 8.10
CA ALA A 291 -2.48 -23.41 7.00
C ALA A 291 -1.69 -23.96 5.81
N PHE A 292 -0.46 -23.46 5.58
CA PHE A 292 0.43 -23.83 4.49
C PHE A 292 1.85 -24.21 5.00
N PRO A 293 1.99 -25.35 5.71
CA PRO A 293 3.28 -25.73 6.31
C PRO A 293 4.38 -25.89 5.25
N GLY A 294 5.50 -25.18 5.45
CA GLY A 294 6.66 -25.21 4.53
C GLY A 294 6.38 -24.61 3.15
N GLN A 295 5.26 -23.92 2.97
CA GLN A 295 4.81 -23.36 1.69
C GLN A 295 4.40 -21.90 1.85
N LEU A 296 5.12 -21.15 2.68
CA LEU A 296 4.91 -19.72 2.84
C LEU A 296 6.23 -19.01 2.60
N SER A 297 6.18 -18.00 1.74
CA SER A 297 7.24 -17.02 1.57
C SER A 297 6.74 -15.66 2.04
N TRP A 298 7.64 -14.81 2.47
CA TRP A 298 7.30 -13.50 3.00
C TRP A 298 8.29 -12.44 2.55
N LYS A 299 7.87 -11.19 2.71
CA LYS A 299 8.68 -9.99 2.48
C LYS A 299 8.17 -8.87 3.37
N ARG A 300 9.07 -7.98 3.78
CA ARG A 300 8.72 -6.70 4.42
C ARG A 300 9.04 -5.56 3.47
N MET A 301 8.09 -4.66 3.26
CA MET A 301 8.30 -3.46 2.46
C MET A 301 9.24 -2.50 3.19
N PRO A 302 10.05 -1.70 2.48
CA PRO A 302 10.86 -0.65 3.10
C PRO A 302 10.01 0.38 3.83
N LYS A 303 10.65 1.19 4.69
CA LYS A 303 9.96 2.16 5.54
C LYS A 303 9.28 3.26 4.77
N GLU A 304 9.96 3.76 3.77
CA GLU A 304 9.49 4.70 2.78
C GLU A 304 8.32 4.18 1.93
N ASN A 305 8.09 2.85 1.91
CA ASN A 305 7.02 2.20 1.14
C ASN A 305 5.88 1.63 2.01
N GLY A 306 5.84 1.95 3.31
CA GLY A 306 4.73 1.61 4.23
C GLY A 306 5.00 0.47 5.23
N GLU A 307 6.16 -0.18 5.20
CA GLU A 307 6.53 -1.28 6.13
C GLU A 307 5.60 -2.50 6.15
N ASN A 308 4.70 -2.65 5.16
CA ASN A 308 3.79 -3.78 5.09
C ASN A 308 4.54 -5.12 5.07
N PHE A 309 4.03 -6.07 5.83
CA PHE A 309 4.38 -7.48 5.65
C PHE A 309 3.55 -8.04 4.51
N MET A 310 4.20 -8.78 3.62
CA MET A 310 3.58 -9.48 2.50
C MET A 310 3.80 -10.98 2.64
N ALA A 311 2.79 -11.78 2.27
CA ALA A 311 2.85 -13.23 2.28
C ALA A 311 2.53 -13.80 0.89
N LEU A 312 3.18 -14.90 0.53
CA LEU A 312 2.95 -15.63 -0.72
C LEU A 312 2.93 -17.13 -0.42
N THR A 313 1.85 -17.81 -0.77
CA THR A 313 1.74 -19.27 -0.56
C THR A 313 2.34 -20.08 -1.70
N GLY A 314 2.65 -21.34 -1.41
CA GLY A 314 3.26 -22.30 -2.33
C GLY A 314 4.79 -22.32 -2.23
N PRO A 315 5.46 -23.15 -3.06
CA PRO A 315 6.91 -23.18 -3.11
C PRO A 315 7.47 -21.81 -3.54
N LEU A 316 8.57 -21.37 -2.92
CA LEU A 316 9.26 -20.14 -3.32
C LEU A 316 9.57 -20.21 -4.84
N PRO A 317 9.08 -19.26 -5.65
CA PRO A 317 9.40 -19.24 -7.07
C PRO A 317 10.90 -19.08 -7.32
N ASP A 318 11.38 -19.55 -8.47
CA ASP A 318 12.72 -19.20 -8.94
C ASP A 318 12.81 -17.67 -9.14
N LEU A 319 13.60 -17.01 -8.29
CA LEU A 319 13.61 -15.55 -8.20
C LEU A 319 14.15 -14.88 -9.47
N GLU A 320 15.07 -15.52 -10.18
CA GLU A 320 15.61 -14.98 -11.44
C GLU A 320 14.58 -15.09 -12.57
N SER A 321 13.90 -16.24 -12.70
CA SER A 321 12.83 -16.43 -13.68
C SER A 321 11.64 -15.51 -13.39
N TRP A 322 11.27 -15.33 -12.12
CA TRP A 322 10.21 -14.40 -11.74
C TRP A 322 10.59 -12.95 -12.05
N SER A 323 11.81 -12.55 -11.69
CA SER A 323 12.38 -11.23 -12.00
C SER A 323 12.38 -10.92 -13.49
N ALA A 324 12.74 -11.89 -14.33
CA ALA A 324 12.74 -11.75 -15.78
C ALA A 324 11.33 -11.66 -16.40
N SER A 325 10.29 -12.09 -15.68
CA SER A 325 8.91 -12.16 -16.17
C SER A 325 8.07 -10.92 -15.82
N VAL A 326 8.62 -9.97 -15.08
CA VAL A 326 7.93 -8.73 -14.66
C VAL A 326 8.78 -7.50 -14.99
N PRO A 327 8.19 -6.33 -15.26
CA PRO A 327 8.96 -5.13 -15.57
C PRO A 327 9.59 -4.49 -14.33
N SER A 328 10.50 -3.53 -14.53
CA SER A 328 10.97 -2.65 -13.45
C SER A 328 9.82 -1.73 -12.98
N PRO A 329 9.70 -1.42 -11.67
CA PRO A 329 10.60 -1.79 -10.58
C PRO A 329 10.38 -3.19 -9.99
N LEU A 330 9.30 -3.88 -10.34
CA LEU A 330 8.97 -5.21 -9.80
C LEU A 330 10.06 -6.25 -10.01
N SER A 331 10.76 -6.23 -11.15
CA SER A 331 11.84 -7.17 -11.41
C SER A 331 12.92 -7.16 -10.34
N ARG A 332 13.21 -6.00 -9.74
CA ARG A 332 14.12 -5.88 -8.60
C ARG A 332 13.42 -6.29 -7.30
N SER A 333 12.17 -5.85 -7.14
CA SER A 333 11.39 -6.05 -5.92
C SER A 333 11.13 -7.52 -5.60
N VAL A 334 10.87 -8.36 -6.61
CA VAL A 334 10.55 -9.79 -6.42
C VAL A 334 11.74 -10.60 -5.90
N LYS A 335 12.99 -10.11 -6.04
CA LYS A 335 14.17 -10.79 -5.51
C LYS A 335 14.28 -10.75 -3.98
N ASN A 336 13.44 -9.96 -3.33
CA ASN A 336 13.46 -9.77 -1.88
C ASN A 336 12.53 -10.74 -1.12
N TRP A 337 11.78 -11.61 -1.83
CA TRP A 337 10.96 -12.64 -1.21
C TRP A 337 11.83 -13.75 -0.61
N ARG A 338 11.48 -14.20 0.59
CA ARG A 338 12.22 -15.21 1.35
C ARG A 338 11.29 -16.31 1.83
N LEU A 339 11.78 -17.54 1.87
CA LEU A 339 11.03 -18.65 2.48
C LEU A 339 10.88 -18.40 3.98
N LEU A 340 9.70 -18.71 4.52
CA LEU A 340 9.41 -18.68 5.94
C LEU A 340 9.85 -19.97 6.64
#